data_AF-A0A5C8A843-F1
#
_entry.id   AF-A0A5C8A843-F1
#
_cell.length_a   1.000
_cell.length_b   1.000
_cell.length_c   1.000
_cell.angle_alpha   90.00
_cell.angle_beta   90.00
_cell.angle_gamma   90.00
#
_symmetry.space_group_name_H-M   'P 1'
#
loop_
_entity.id
_entity.type
_entity.pdbx_description
1 polymer ?
#
loop_
_entity_poly.entity_id
_entity_poly.type
_entity_poly.pdbx_seq_one_letter_code
_entity_poly.pdbx_strand_id
1 'polypeptide(L)'
;AENADPAEYSDQAFEIDLSTLSPHLNGPFTPDLVTPASELKEMAAKNDWPVDIEWALIGSCTNSSYEDISRAASIVADAAKKGVKSKAHLGINPGSEQVRYTIERDGFIETFEKSGATIFTNACGPCIGQWAREGADKQEKNSIVHSFNRNFAKRADGNPNTHAFVASPEMVAAIAISGKLTFDPVRDTLTNDKGEQVKLAEPTGWELPPKGFAVEDAGYQAPAADGSKVNVVVKPDSQRLQLLEPFPAWNGKNISGAVLLIKAKGKCTTDHISMAGTWLRYRGHLDNISNNTLIGATNAFNGEADKVKNVLTGEYGPVPATQRAYKAAGVPSIVVGDQNYGEGSSREHAAMQPRHLGVAAVLVKSFARIHETNLKKQGMLALTFSNEADYDKIQEDDRIDFTDLTSFTPGKPLTLVFKHKDGSSDTILANHSYNEQQIGWFKAGSALNIIRAEQKN
;
A
#
# COMPACT_ATOMS: atom_id res chain seq x y z
N ALA A 1 -4.34 -38.36 4.65
CA ALA A 1 -4.26 -36.89 4.59
C ALA A 1 -3.82 -36.42 3.20
N GLU A 2 -2.79 -37.00 2.58
CA GLU A 2 -2.27 -36.58 1.25
C GLU A 2 -3.21 -36.79 0.04
N ASN A 3 -4.35 -37.48 0.18
CA ASN A 3 -5.36 -37.70 -0.88
C ASN A 3 -6.76 -37.21 -0.50
N ALA A 4 -6.87 -36.35 0.52
CA ALA A 4 -8.16 -35.74 0.86
C ALA A 4 -8.45 -34.63 -0.17
N ASP A 5 -9.66 -34.62 -0.73
CA ASP A 5 -10.12 -33.50 -1.54
C ASP A 5 -10.10 -32.22 -0.67
N PRO A 6 -9.34 -31.17 -1.03
CA PRO A 6 -9.32 -29.92 -0.28
C PRO A 6 -10.72 -29.34 -0.02
N ALA A 7 -11.70 -29.63 -0.88
CA ALA A 7 -13.09 -29.20 -0.70
C ALA A 7 -13.78 -29.82 0.53
N GLU A 8 -13.29 -30.95 1.07
CA GLU A 8 -13.88 -31.59 2.26
C GLU A 8 -13.58 -30.84 3.56
N TYR A 9 -12.53 -30.02 3.60
CA TYR A 9 -12.05 -29.35 4.82
C TYR A 9 -11.81 -27.85 4.64
N SER A 10 -12.18 -27.28 3.50
CA SER A 10 -12.01 -25.86 3.19
C SER A 10 -13.37 -25.19 3.01
N ASP A 11 -13.56 -23.99 3.57
CA ASP A 11 -14.75 -23.18 3.32
C ASP A 11 -14.89 -22.81 1.83
N GLN A 12 -13.77 -22.75 1.10
CA GLN A 12 -13.66 -22.50 -0.35
C GLN A 12 -12.45 -23.24 -0.93
N ALA A 13 -12.55 -23.76 -2.16
CA ALA A 13 -11.47 -24.39 -2.91
C ALA A 13 -11.37 -23.80 -4.32
N PHE A 14 -10.15 -23.63 -4.82
CA PHE A 14 -9.84 -23.13 -6.17
C PHE A 14 -8.86 -24.09 -6.86
N GLU A 15 -9.10 -24.40 -8.13
CA GLU A 15 -8.26 -25.26 -8.95
C GLU A 15 -7.59 -24.46 -10.07
N ILE A 16 -6.28 -24.63 -10.26
CA ILE A 16 -5.49 -23.98 -11.32
C ILE A 16 -4.62 -25.04 -11.99
N ASP A 17 -4.87 -25.31 -13.27
CA ASP A 17 -4.01 -26.17 -14.09
C ASP A 17 -2.81 -25.37 -14.63
N LEU A 18 -1.65 -25.61 -14.03
CA LEU A 18 -0.38 -24.96 -14.39
C LEU A 18 0.04 -25.21 -15.85
N SER A 19 -0.42 -26.30 -16.47
CA SER A 19 -0.10 -26.66 -17.86
C SER A 19 -0.80 -25.75 -18.88
N THR A 20 -1.92 -25.13 -18.46
CA THR A 20 -2.70 -24.21 -19.30
C THR A 20 -2.43 -22.74 -18.95
N LEU A 21 -1.74 -22.48 -17.84
CA LEU A 21 -1.40 -21.14 -17.40
C LEU A 21 -0.40 -20.50 -18.37
N SER A 22 -0.67 -19.26 -18.76
CA SER A 22 0.20 -18.46 -19.64
C SER A 22 0.74 -17.22 -18.91
N PRO A 23 1.69 -16.46 -19.48
CA PRO A 23 2.15 -15.22 -18.87
C PRO A 23 1.04 -14.16 -18.76
N HIS A 24 1.00 -13.46 -17.64
CA HIS A 24 0.02 -12.40 -17.35
C HIS A 24 0.72 -11.12 -16.91
N LEU A 25 0.00 -10.01 -17.07
CA LEU A 25 0.29 -8.73 -16.43
C LEU A 25 -0.95 -8.24 -15.70
N ASN A 26 -0.77 -7.69 -14.49
CA ASN A 26 -1.89 -7.11 -13.74
C ASN A 26 -1.72 -5.61 -13.58
N GLY A 27 -2.79 -4.83 -13.76
CA GLY A 27 -2.77 -3.37 -13.61
C GLY A 27 -3.75 -2.63 -14.51
N PRO A 28 -3.74 -1.28 -14.50
CA PRO A 28 -2.62 -0.44 -14.06
C PRO A 28 -2.69 0.13 -12.62
N PHE A 29 -3.83 0.02 -11.93
CA PHE A 29 -4.05 0.67 -10.62
C PHE A 29 -4.49 -0.26 -9.50
N THR A 30 -4.56 -1.57 -9.79
CA THR A 30 -4.95 -2.60 -8.84
C THR A 30 -4.29 -3.93 -9.23
N PRO A 31 -3.84 -4.75 -8.25
CA PRO A 31 -3.11 -5.97 -8.54
C PRO A 31 -3.99 -7.14 -9.00
N ASP A 32 -5.31 -7.00 -8.91
CA ASP A 32 -6.32 -8.01 -9.25
C ASP A 32 -6.93 -7.82 -10.65
N LEU A 33 -6.57 -6.74 -11.38
CA LEU A 33 -6.94 -6.58 -12.77
C LEU A 33 -5.98 -7.38 -13.65
N VAL A 34 -6.27 -8.67 -13.81
CA VAL A 34 -5.45 -9.64 -14.55
C VAL A 34 -5.66 -9.51 -16.05
N THR A 35 -4.60 -9.51 -16.85
CA THR A 35 -4.66 -9.54 -18.32
C THR A 35 -3.61 -10.53 -18.87
N PRO A 36 -4.01 -11.60 -19.58
CA PRO A 36 -3.07 -12.47 -20.29
C PRO A 36 -2.23 -11.68 -21.29
N ALA A 37 -0.96 -12.05 -21.48
CA ALA A 37 -0.07 -11.35 -22.41
C ALA A 37 -0.64 -11.29 -23.85
N SER A 38 -1.37 -12.33 -24.27
CA SER A 38 -2.05 -12.38 -25.57
C SER A 38 -3.16 -11.36 -25.76
N GLU A 39 -3.72 -10.81 -24.68
CA GLU A 39 -4.87 -9.90 -24.70
C GLU A 39 -4.48 -8.44 -24.43
N LEU A 40 -3.22 -8.18 -24.05
CA LEU A 40 -2.74 -6.84 -23.71
C LEU A 40 -2.96 -5.81 -24.82
N LYS A 41 -2.83 -6.21 -26.08
CA LYS A 41 -3.04 -5.30 -27.21
C LYS A 41 -4.48 -4.79 -27.28
N GLU A 42 -5.45 -5.68 -27.12
CA GLU A 42 -6.87 -5.33 -27.11
C GLU A 42 -7.21 -4.50 -25.86
N MET A 43 -6.73 -4.95 -24.69
CA MET A 43 -7.03 -4.29 -23.42
C MET A 43 -6.40 -2.90 -23.31
N ALA A 44 -5.17 -2.72 -23.80
CA ALA A 44 -4.53 -1.41 -23.84
C ALA A 44 -5.28 -0.43 -24.76
N ALA A 45 -5.74 -0.89 -25.93
CA ALA A 45 -6.53 -0.06 -26.84
C ALA A 45 -7.90 0.30 -26.24
N LYS A 46 -8.59 -0.68 -25.65
CA LYS A 46 -9.91 -0.50 -25.03
C LYS A 46 -9.89 0.48 -23.85
N ASN A 47 -8.82 0.46 -23.06
CA ASN A 47 -8.71 1.26 -21.83
C ASN A 47 -7.78 2.48 -21.98
N ASP A 48 -7.32 2.80 -23.19
CA ASP A 48 -6.42 3.92 -23.48
C ASP A 48 -5.15 3.91 -22.60
N TRP A 49 -4.51 2.75 -22.46
CA TRP A 49 -3.26 2.61 -21.70
C TRP A 49 -2.06 3.05 -22.55
N PRO A 50 -1.10 3.81 -21.99
CA PRO A 50 0.14 4.11 -22.71
C PRO A 50 0.88 2.80 -23.02
N VAL A 51 1.14 2.55 -24.30
CA VAL A 51 1.76 1.28 -24.73
C VAL A 51 3.29 1.34 -24.72
N ASP A 52 3.88 2.53 -24.73
CA ASP A 52 5.31 2.73 -24.57
C ASP A 52 5.70 2.58 -23.11
N ILE A 53 6.68 1.70 -22.86
CA ILE A 53 7.21 1.46 -21.52
C ILE A 53 8.42 2.35 -21.32
N GLU A 54 8.36 3.21 -20.31
CA GLU A 54 9.50 4.07 -19.96
C GLU A 54 10.50 3.33 -19.07
N TRP A 55 9.98 2.64 -18.05
CA TRP A 55 10.77 1.88 -17.09
C TRP A 55 10.23 0.46 -16.88
N ALA A 56 11.16 -0.48 -16.83
CA ALA A 56 10.96 -1.87 -16.45
C ALA A 56 11.81 -2.17 -15.22
N LEU A 57 11.19 -2.60 -14.12
CA LEU A 57 11.87 -2.78 -12.82
C LEU A 57 11.77 -4.23 -12.34
N ILE A 58 12.90 -4.91 -12.23
CA ILE A 58 13.00 -6.29 -11.77
C ILE A 58 13.51 -6.32 -10.33
N GLY A 59 12.96 -7.19 -9.51
CA GLY A 59 13.45 -7.45 -8.16
C GLY A 59 12.50 -7.02 -7.05
N SER A 60 13.01 -6.29 -6.05
CA SER A 60 12.35 -6.07 -4.75
C SER A 60 12.07 -7.39 -4.02
N CYS A 61 11.36 -7.38 -2.90
CA CYS A 61 11.18 -8.57 -2.08
C CYS A 61 10.40 -9.71 -2.76
N THR A 62 9.58 -9.44 -3.78
CA THR A 62 8.70 -10.46 -4.40
C THR A 62 9.44 -11.36 -5.38
N ASN A 63 10.25 -10.79 -6.28
CA ASN A 63 10.87 -11.52 -7.41
C ASN A 63 12.34 -11.13 -7.58
N SER A 64 13.13 -11.31 -6.53
CA SER A 64 14.58 -11.06 -6.53
C SER A 64 15.39 -12.24 -5.98
N SER A 65 14.85 -13.46 -6.05
CA SER A 65 15.63 -14.66 -5.75
C SER A 65 16.74 -14.86 -6.80
N TYR A 66 17.65 -15.80 -6.53
CA TYR A 66 18.65 -16.19 -7.53
C TYR A 66 17.98 -16.71 -8.81
N GLU A 67 16.91 -17.52 -8.68
CA GLU A 67 16.14 -18.03 -9.81
C GLU A 67 15.55 -16.89 -10.66
N ASP A 68 14.80 -15.99 -10.01
CA ASP A 68 14.16 -14.83 -10.66
C ASP A 68 15.15 -14.03 -11.50
N ILE A 69 16.30 -13.70 -10.89
CA ILE A 69 17.33 -12.89 -11.53
C ILE A 69 18.03 -13.66 -12.64
N SER A 70 18.29 -14.95 -12.46
CA SER A 70 18.92 -15.78 -13.49
C SER A 70 18.04 -15.93 -14.75
N ARG A 71 16.72 -16.08 -14.56
CA ARG A 71 15.74 -16.14 -15.66
C ARG A 71 15.71 -14.83 -16.44
N ALA A 72 15.62 -13.70 -15.74
CA ALA A 72 15.69 -12.38 -16.35
C ALA A 72 17.02 -12.15 -17.10
N ALA A 73 18.14 -12.54 -16.50
CA ALA A 73 19.46 -12.42 -17.11
C ALA A 73 19.57 -13.25 -18.40
N SER A 74 18.97 -14.44 -18.46
CA SER A 74 18.94 -15.26 -19.68
C SER A 74 18.25 -14.57 -20.85
N ILE A 75 17.17 -13.84 -20.58
CA ILE A 75 16.42 -13.09 -21.60
C ILE A 75 17.24 -11.91 -22.11
N VAL A 76 17.89 -11.17 -21.20
CA VAL A 76 18.77 -10.06 -21.55
C VAL A 76 19.98 -10.54 -22.36
N ALA A 77 20.60 -11.66 -21.96
CA ALA A 77 21.73 -12.25 -22.67
C ALA A 77 21.34 -12.75 -24.07
N ASP A 78 20.18 -13.39 -24.22
CA ASP A 78 19.68 -13.86 -25.51
C ASP A 78 19.40 -12.69 -26.47
N ALA A 79 18.76 -11.62 -25.99
CA ALA A 79 18.52 -10.41 -26.77
C ALA A 79 19.84 -9.78 -27.24
N ALA A 80 20.82 -9.65 -26.34
CA ALA A 80 22.14 -9.11 -26.67
C ALA A 80 22.86 -9.96 -27.73
N LYS A 81 22.85 -11.30 -27.59
CA LYS A 81 23.42 -12.23 -28.57
C LYS A 81 22.77 -12.09 -29.96
N LYS A 82 21.49 -11.76 -29.99
CA LYS A 82 20.70 -11.56 -31.22
C LYS A 82 20.80 -10.14 -31.78
N GLY A 83 21.55 -9.23 -31.15
CA GLY A 83 21.70 -7.84 -31.62
C GLY A 83 20.51 -6.95 -31.28
N VAL A 84 19.74 -7.28 -30.24
CA VAL A 84 18.59 -6.49 -29.77
C VAL A 84 18.95 -5.77 -28.48
N LYS A 85 18.75 -4.46 -28.44
CA LYS A 85 18.98 -3.61 -27.25
C LYS A 85 17.66 -3.30 -26.54
N SER A 86 17.75 -3.01 -25.25
CA SER A 86 16.59 -2.54 -24.48
C SER A 86 16.08 -1.21 -25.02
N LYS A 87 14.77 -1.10 -25.20
CA LYS A 87 14.13 0.17 -25.59
C LYS A 87 13.60 0.95 -24.39
N ALA A 88 13.18 0.25 -23.32
CA ALA A 88 12.87 0.86 -22.04
C ALA A 88 14.09 0.88 -21.12
N HIS A 89 14.10 1.78 -20.14
CA HIS A 89 15.06 1.74 -19.04
C HIS A 89 14.84 0.48 -18.19
N LEU A 90 15.90 -0.27 -17.94
CA LEU A 90 15.85 -1.48 -17.12
C LEU A 90 16.50 -1.21 -15.76
N GLY A 91 15.78 -1.52 -14.68
CA GLY A 91 16.27 -1.42 -13.31
C GLY A 91 16.28 -2.78 -12.60
N ILE A 92 17.35 -3.10 -11.88
CA ILE A 92 17.46 -4.35 -11.10
C ILE A 92 17.61 -4.03 -9.61
N ASN A 93 16.72 -4.57 -8.78
CA ASN A 93 16.68 -4.41 -7.31
C ASN A 93 16.90 -5.76 -6.61
N PRO A 94 18.15 -6.16 -6.28
CA PRO A 94 18.41 -7.38 -5.54
C PRO A 94 17.75 -7.36 -4.15
N GLY A 95 17.26 -8.50 -3.68
CA GLY A 95 16.50 -8.58 -2.42
C GLY A 95 17.35 -8.55 -1.15
N SER A 96 18.64 -8.89 -1.27
CA SER A 96 19.59 -8.93 -0.16
C SER A 96 21.02 -8.78 -0.65
N GLU A 97 21.95 -8.46 0.26
CA GLU A 97 23.38 -8.44 -0.07
C GLU A 97 23.90 -9.84 -0.43
N GLN A 98 23.39 -10.90 0.20
CA GLN A 98 23.76 -12.27 -0.18
C GLN A 98 23.36 -12.60 -1.63
N VAL A 99 22.14 -12.23 -2.04
CA VAL A 99 21.73 -12.44 -3.44
C VAL A 99 22.59 -11.57 -4.36
N ARG A 100 22.70 -10.26 -4.10
CA ARG A 100 23.50 -9.32 -4.90
C ARG A 100 24.93 -9.84 -5.12
N TYR A 101 25.61 -10.21 -4.04
CA TYR A 101 26.97 -10.74 -4.07
C TYR A 101 27.05 -12.04 -4.88
N THR A 102 26.09 -12.95 -4.69
CA THR A 102 26.06 -14.24 -5.40
C THR A 102 25.84 -14.05 -6.91
N ILE A 103 24.89 -13.22 -7.32
CA ILE A 103 24.60 -12.96 -8.74
C ILE A 103 25.70 -12.14 -9.43
N GLU A 104 26.45 -11.34 -8.67
CA GLU A 104 27.65 -10.65 -9.16
C GLU A 104 28.78 -11.65 -9.43
N ARG A 105 29.10 -12.51 -8.44
CA ARG A 105 30.09 -13.59 -8.58
C ARG A 105 29.79 -14.49 -9.80
N ASP A 106 28.51 -14.75 -10.05
CA ASP A 106 28.06 -15.62 -11.13
C ASP A 106 27.81 -14.89 -12.47
N GLY A 107 28.09 -13.58 -12.54
CA GLY A 107 28.16 -12.80 -13.79
C GLY A 107 26.84 -12.20 -14.29
N PHE A 108 25.75 -12.28 -13.52
CA PHE A 108 24.46 -11.71 -13.94
C PHE A 108 24.46 -10.18 -13.84
N ILE A 109 25.13 -9.60 -12.84
CA ILE A 109 25.28 -8.13 -12.75
C ILE A 109 25.95 -7.58 -14.02
N GLU A 110 27.07 -8.18 -14.44
CA GLU A 110 27.77 -7.79 -15.66
C GLU A 110 26.86 -7.94 -16.91
N THR A 111 26.01 -8.96 -16.94
CA THR A 111 25.03 -9.16 -18.02
C THR A 111 24.02 -8.01 -18.10
N PHE A 112 23.51 -7.54 -16.97
CA PHE A 112 22.59 -6.40 -16.91
C PHE A 112 23.28 -5.08 -17.21
N GLU A 113 24.48 -4.83 -16.67
CA GLU A 113 25.22 -3.59 -16.93
C GLU A 113 25.57 -3.44 -18.42
N LYS A 114 25.96 -4.53 -19.09
CA LYS A 114 26.21 -4.54 -20.55
C LYS A 114 24.96 -4.22 -21.38
N SER A 115 23.75 -4.46 -20.87
CA SER A 115 22.51 -4.08 -21.53
C SER A 115 22.08 -2.64 -21.25
N GLY A 116 22.84 -1.92 -20.41
CA GLY A 116 22.53 -0.56 -19.98
C GLY A 116 21.56 -0.49 -18.79
N ALA A 117 21.36 -1.60 -18.08
CA ALA A 117 20.50 -1.61 -16.90
C ALA A 117 21.13 -0.86 -15.72
N THR A 118 20.29 -0.28 -14.88
CA THR A 118 20.70 0.33 -13.61
C THR A 118 20.56 -0.68 -12.48
N ILE A 119 21.64 -0.96 -11.77
CA ILE A 119 21.61 -1.77 -10.55
C ILE A 119 21.31 -0.86 -9.37
N PHE A 120 20.15 -1.07 -8.75
CA PHE A 120 19.73 -0.33 -7.57
C PHE A 120 20.30 -0.97 -6.30
N THR A 121 20.30 -0.19 -5.22
CA THR A 121 20.60 -0.68 -3.87
C THR A 121 19.66 -1.81 -3.47
N ASN A 122 20.17 -2.76 -2.66
CA ASN A 122 19.42 -3.89 -2.10
C ASN A 122 18.40 -3.40 -1.04
N ALA A 123 17.33 -2.78 -1.51
CA ALA A 123 16.29 -2.16 -0.70
C ALA A 123 14.98 -2.15 -1.47
N CYS A 124 13.87 -1.81 -0.79
CA CYS A 124 12.56 -1.73 -1.45
C CYS A 124 12.53 -0.71 -2.60
N GLY A 125 13.23 0.41 -2.47
CA GLY A 125 13.39 1.42 -3.53
C GLY A 125 12.05 1.82 -4.19
N PRO A 126 11.93 1.74 -5.53
CA PRO A 126 10.72 2.08 -6.27
C PRO A 126 9.44 1.38 -5.77
N CYS A 127 9.53 0.16 -5.22
CA CYS A 127 8.35 -0.59 -4.76
C CYS A 127 7.53 0.14 -3.67
N ILE A 128 8.16 1.05 -2.92
CA ILE A 128 7.51 1.84 -1.86
C ILE A 128 7.50 3.35 -2.14
N GLY A 129 7.83 3.77 -3.36
CA GLY A 129 7.93 5.18 -3.72
C GLY A 129 9.24 5.84 -3.29
N GLN A 130 10.26 5.06 -2.92
CA GLN A 130 11.60 5.57 -2.64
C GLN A 130 12.42 5.61 -3.93
N TRP A 131 11.95 6.41 -4.86
CA TRP A 131 12.56 6.59 -6.17
C TRP A 131 12.41 8.04 -6.61
N ALA A 132 13.54 8.73 -6.76
CA ALA A 132 13.60 10.06 -7.34
C ALA A 132 13.64 9.94 -8.86
N ARG A 133 12.53 9.45 -9.45
CA ARG A 133 12.39 9.34 -10.90
C ARG A 133 12.38 10.74 -11.51
N GLU A 134 13.31 10.99 -12.41
CA GLU A 134 13.35 12.25 -13.17
C GLU A 134 12.05 12.44 -13.96
N GLY A 135 11.44 13.63 -13.88
CA GLY A 135 10.22 13.98 -14.60
C GLY A 135 8.90 13.50 -13.98
N ALA A 136 8.92 12.69 -12.91
CA ALA A 136 7.69 12.23 -12.25
C ALA A 136 6.86 13.37 -11.63
N ASP A 137 7.52 14.48 -11.27
CA ASP A 137 6.91 15.69 -10.75
C ASP A 137 6.02 16.41 -11.77
N LYS A 138 6.24 16.19 -13.08
CA LYS A 138 5.40 16.72 -14.17
C LYS A 138 4.06 16.00 -14.30
N GLN A 139 3.90 14.86 -13.62
CA GLN A 139 2.69 14.04 -13.62
C GLN A 139 2.23 13.61 -15.02
N GLU A 140 3.18 13.33 -15.92
CA GLU A 140 2.85 12.88 -17.29
C GLU A 140 2.24 11.48 -17.29
N LYS A 141 1.30 11.24 -18.21
CA LYS A 141 0.69 9.91 -18.41
C LYS A 141 1.73 9.00 -19.08
N ASN A 142 2.15 7.95 -18.38
CA ASN A 142 3.18 7.01 -18.81
C ASN A 142 2.86 5.59 -18.33
N SER A 143 3.58 4.59 -18.83
CA SER A 143 3.50 3.21 -18.35
C SER A 143 4.84 2.71 -17.86
N ILE A 144 4.78 1.95 -16.75
CA ILE A 144 5.90 1.18 -16.22
C ILE A 144 5.46 -0.27 -16.01
N VAL A 145 6.42 -1.20 -16.06
CA VAL A 145 6.19 -2.60 -15.73
C VAL A 145 7.20 -3.03 -14.66
N HIS A 146 6.77 -3.80 -13.67
CA HIS A 146 7.67 -4.20 -12.59
C HIS A 146 7.32 -5.56 -11.98
N SER A 147 8.33 -6.29 -11.49
CA SER A 147 8.13 -7.59 -10.83
C SER A 147 7.89 -7.45 -9.33
N PHE A 148 7.16 -6.41 -8.94
CA PHE A 148 6.73 -6.17 -7.56
C PHE A 148 5.34 -6.78 -7.33
N ASN A 149 4.65 -6.39 -6.26
CA ASN A 149 3.33 -6.93 -5.90
C ASN A 149 2.20 -5.90 -5.84
N ARG A 150 2.50 -4.60 -5.98
CA ARG A 150 1.52 -3.52 -5.83
C ARG A 150 1.75 -2.45 -6.87
N ASN A 151 0.65 -2.00 -7.47
CA ASN A 151 0.59 -1.02 -8.54
C ASN A 151 -0.50 0.03 -8.29
N PHE A 152 -0.81 0.34 -7.03
CA PHE A 152 -1.75 1.42 -6.72
C PHE A 152 -1.24 2.77 -7.27
N ALA A 153 -2.17 3.68 -7.59
CA ALA A 153 -1.82 5.02 -8.06
C ALA A 153 -0.83 5.72 -7.11
N LYS A 154 0.12 6.49 -7.67
CA LYS A 154 1.19 7.20 -6.95
C LYS A 154 2.20 6.32 -6.19
N ARG A 155 2.06 4.98 -6.22
CA ARG A 155 2.85 4.09 -5.36
C ARG A 155 4.34 4.08 -5.71
N ALA A 156 4.68 3.99 -6.99
CA ALA A 156 6.05 3.73 -7.44
C ALA A 156 6.93 4.99 -7.45
N ASP A 157 6.35 6.13 -7.84
CA ASP A 157 7.08 7.36 -8.14
C ASP A 157 6.34 8.64 -7.68
N GLY A 158 5.18 8.50 -7.03
CA GLY A 158 4.34 9.64 -6.60
C GLY A 158 3.45 10.24 -7.69
N ASN A 159 3.60 9.83 -8.96
CA ASN A 159 2.80 10.33 -10.08
C ASN A 159 1.45 9.59 -10.16
N PRO A 160 0.29 10.27 -10.09
CA PRO A 160 -1.02 9.63 -10.21
C PRO A 160 -1.30 9.03 -11.60
N ASN A 161 -0.63 9.52 -12.63
CA ASN A 161 -0.88 9.16 -14.03
C ASN A 161 0.05 8.05 -14.54
N THR A 162 0.98 7.56 -13.71
CA THR A 162 1.82 6.39 -14.02
C THR A 162 0.96 5.11 -13.96
N HIS A 163 0.81 4.45 -15.10
CA HIS A 163 0.12 3.18 -15.24
C HIS A 163 1.11 2.04 -14.94
N ALA A 164 0.97 1.39 -13.79
CA ALA A 164 1.93 0.40 -13.32
C ALA A 164 1.39 -1.02 -13.50
N PHE A 165 2.16 -1.86 -14.19
CA PHE A 165 1.80 -3.27 -14.41
C PHE A 165 2.74 -4.19 -13.62
N VAL A 166 2.19 -5.21 -12.96
CA VAL A 166 2.97 -6.27 -12.29
C VAL A 166 3.08 -7.51 -13.18
N ALA A 167 4.25 -8.12 -13.24
CA ALA A 167 4.53 -9.32 -14.04
C ALA A 167 5.68 -10.14 -13.45
N SER A 168 5.97 -11.32 -13.99
CA SER A 168 7.19 -12.08 -13.64
C SER A 168 8.47 -11.37 -14.13
N PRO A 169 9.64 -11.61 -13.52
CA PRO A 169 10.86 -10.87 -13.83
C PRO A 169 11.34 -11.07 -15.27
N GLU A 170 11.21 -12.27 -15.84
CA GLU A 170 11.50 -12.51 -17.26
C GLU A 170 10.53 -11.79 -18.22
N MET A 171 9.25 -11.63 -17.84
CA MET A 171 8.28 -10.86 -18.62
C MET A 171 8.62 -9.38 -18.60
N VAL A 172 9.00 -8.86 -17.42
CA VAL A 172 9.52 -7.49 -17.28
C VAL A 172 10.75 -7.27 -18.17
N ALA A 173 11.69 -8.20 -18.19
CA ALA A 173 12.86 -8.14 -19.06
C ALA A 173 12.48 -8.13 -20.55
N ALA A 174 11.60 -9.03 -20.97
CA ALA A 174 11.13 -9.12 -22.36
C ALA A 174 10.43 -7.83 -22.82
N ILE A 175 9.59 -7.25 -21.96
CA ILE A 175 8.89 -5.99 -22.23
C ILE A 175 9.86 -4.80 -22.22
N ALA A 176 10.88 -4.80 -21.36
CA ALA A 176 11.92 -3.78 -21.40
C ALA A 176 12.64 -3.77 -22.77
N ILE A 177 12.96 -4.97 -23.25
CA ILE A 177 13.62 -5.18 -24.54
C ILE A 177 12.75 -4.71 -25.69
N SER A 178 11.47 -5.05 -25.69
CA SER A 178 10.54 -4.63 -26.74
C SER A 178 10.20 -3.13 -26.69
N GLY A 179 10.21 -2.54 -25.48
CA GLY A 179 9.74 -1.20 -25.16
C GLY A 179 8.21 -1.05 -25.20
N LYS A 180 7.47 -2.15 -25.34
CA LYS A 180 6.02 -2.13 -25.58
C LYS A 180 5.26 -3.00 -24.59
N LEU A 181 4.26 -2.42 -23.92
CA LEU A 181 3.34 -3.11 -23.02
C LEU A 181 2.67 -4.31 -23.70
N THR A 182 2.35 -4.16 -24.99
CA THR A 182 1.58 -5.13 -25.77
C THR A 182 2.43 -6.24 -26.39
N PHE A 183 3.71 -6.36 -26.02
CA PHE A 183 4.60 -7.38 -26.56
C PHE A 183 4.36 -8.72 -25.87
N ASP A 184 4.06 -9.74 -26.66
CA ASP A 184 3.93 -11.11 -26.19
C ASP A 184 5.16 -11.93 -26.62
N PRO A 185 6.10 -12.24 -25.71
CA PRO A 185 7.32 -12.98 -26.06
C PRO A 185 7.05 -14.41 -26.55
N VAL A 186 5.85 -14.96 -26.31
CA VAL A 186 5.45 -16.29 -26.79
C VAL A 186 5.05 -16.26 -28.27
N ARG A 187 4.61 -15.12 -28.80
CA ARG A 187 4.04 -15.04 -30.16
C ARG A 187 4.79 -14.07 -31.08
N ASP A 188 5.30 -12.98 -30.52
CA ASP A 188 5.83 -11.87 -31.28
C ASP A 188 7.32 -12.03 -31.61
N THR A 189 7.79 -11.18 -32.52
CA THR A 189 9.20 -11.08 -32.94
C THR A 189 9.71 -9.65 -32.73
N LEU A 190 11.02 -9.51 -32.68
CA LEU A 190 11.75 -8.26 -32.52
C LEU A 190 12.68 -8.08 -33.73
N THR A 191 12.86 -6.84 -34.16
CA THR A 191 13.85 -6.49 -35.18
C THR A 191 15.22 -6.30 -34.51
N ASN A 192 16.24 -7.02 -34.96
CA ASN A 192 17.61 -6.79 -34.49
C ASN A 192 18.34 -5.66 -35.24
N ASP A 193 19.58 -5.39 -34.85
CA ASP A 193 20.47 -4.40 -35.47
C ASP A 193 20.80 -4.66 -36.96
N LYS A 194 20.55 -5.88 -37.45
CA LYS A 194 20.67 -6.27 -38.86
C LYS A 194 19.36 -6.18 -39.65
N GLY A 195 18.25 -5.82 -39.00
CA GLY A 195 16.92 -5.77 -39.61
C GLY A 195 16.19 -7.12 -39.68
N GLU A 196 16.73 -8.17 -39.08
CA GLU A 196 16.15 -9.52 -39.07
C GLU A 196 15.08 -9.64 -37.97
N GLN A 197 14.03 -10.42 -38.23
CA GLN A 197 13.03 -10.76 -37.22
C GLN A 197 13.51 -11.93 -36.38
N VAL A 198 13.65 -11.71 -35.07
CA VAL A 198 14.10 -12.71 -34.11
C VAL A 198 13.08 -12.85 -32.98
N LYS A 199 12.94 -14.06 -32.45
CA LYS A 199 12.13 -14.34 -31.27
C LYS A 199 13.05 -14.48 -30.05
N LEU A 200 12.62 -14.00 -28.89
CA LEU A 200 13.34 -14.29 -27.63
C LEU A 200 13.25 -15.78 -27.31
N ALA A 201 14.34 -16.34 -26.79
CA ALA A 201 14.32 -17.72 -26.29
C ALA A 201 13.45 -17.83 -25.03
N GLU A 202 12.97 -19.04 -24.73
CA GLU A 202 12.35 -19.30 -23.43
C GLU A 202 13.37 -19.06 -22.30
N PRO A 203 12.93 -18.45 -21.19
CA PRO A 203 13.80 -18.12 -20.08
C PRO A 203 14.38 -19.40 -19.46
N THR A 204 15.67 -19.37 -19.15
CA THR A 204 16.35 -20.43 -18.42
C THR A 204 16.98 -19.84 -17.16
N GLY A 205 17.04 -20.62 -16.09
CA GLY A 205 17.61 -20.17 -14.83
C GLY A 205 17.95 -21.35 -13.93
N TRP A 206 18.53 -21.04 -12.77
CA TRP A 206 18.78 -22.05 -11.75
C TRP A 206 17.99 -21.68 -10.50
N GLU A 207 17.24 -22.63 -9.96
CA GLU A 207 16.50 -22.47 -8.70
C GLU A 207 17.42 -21.99 -7.57
N LEU A 208 18.62 -22.58 -7.50
CA LEU A 208 19.67 -22.24 -6.53
C LEU A 208 21.01 -22.04 -7.24
N PRO A 209 21.92 -21.21 -6.68
CA PRO A 209 23.26 -21.04 -7.23
C PRO A 209 24.02 -22.38 -7.22
N PRO A 210 24.52 -22.88 -8.38
CA PRO A 210 25.23 -24.16 -8.44
C PRO A 210 26.49 -24.23 -7.56
N LYS A 211 27.09 -23.07 -7.25
CA LYS A 211 28.26 -22.94 -6.35
C LYS A 211 27.89 -22.59 -4.91
N GLY A 212 26.60 -22.60 -4.57
CA GLY A 212 26.07 -22.11 -3.29
C GLY A 212 26.04 -20.58 -3.19
N PHE A 213 25.35 -20.08 -2.17
CA PHE A 213 25.30 -18.64 -1.86
C PHE A 213 26.63 -18.15 -1.28
N ALA A 214 26.96 -16.88 -1.54
CA ALA A 214 28.12 -16.21 -0.99
C ALA A 214 27.78 -14.78 -0.55
N VAL A 215 28.50 -14.30 0.48
CA VAL A 215 28.43 -12.93 0.98
C VAL A 215 29.71 -12.63 1.78
N GLU A 216 30.30 -11.44 1.62
CA GLU A 216 31.45 -11.02 2.44
C GLU A 216 30.99 -10.39 3.76
N ASP A 217 30.16 -9.35 3.69
CA ASP A 217 29.55 -8.70 4.85
C ASP A 217 28.04 -8.55 4.60
N ALA A 218 27.23 -9.21 5.43
CA ALA A 218 25.78 -9.13 5.37
C ALA A 218 25.22 -7.86 6.04
N GLY A 219 26.08 -7.01 6.64
CA GLY A 219 25.69 -5.81 7.38
C GLY A 219 25.02 -6.09 8.72
N TYR A 220 25.17 -7.31 9.25
CA TYR A 220 24.56 -7.69 10.52
C TYR A 220 25.37 -7.16 11.71
N GLN A 221 24.71 -6.43 12.61
CA GLN A 221 25.28 -6.01 13.89
C GLN A 221 24.58 -6.75 15.04
N ALA A 222 25.33 -7.53 15.79
CA ALA A 222 24.83 -8.21 16.98
C ALA A 222 24.49 -7.20 18.10
N PRO A 223 23.49 -7.47 18.95
CA PRO A 223 23.23 -6.65 20.12
C PRO A 223 24.43 -6.67 21.08
N ALA A 224 24.58 -5.62 21.88
CA ALA A 224 25.57 -5.61 22.94
C ALA A 224 25.34 -6.78 23.91
N ALA A 225 26.41 -7.50 24.25
CA ALA A 225 26.33 -8.61 25.21
C ALA A 225 25.83 -8.16 26.60
N ASP A 226 26.15 -6.91 26.98
CA ASP A 226 25.60 -6.23 28.15
C ASP A 226 24.94 -4.92 27.70
N GLY A 227 23.61 -4.88 27.76
CA GLY A 227 22.80 -3.72 27.41
C GLY A 227 22.68 -2.67 28.50
N SER A 228 23.18 -2.91 29.72
CA SER A 228 22.95 -2.03 30.89
C SER A 228 23.53 -0.61 30.72
N LYS A 229 24.52 -0.45 29.84
CA LYS A 229 25.15 0.84 29.52
C LYS A 229 24.60 1.49 28.24
N VAL A 230 23.70 0.82 27.52
CA VAL A 230 23.13 1.34 26.28
C VAL A 230 22.08 2.39 26.63
N ASN A 231 22.32 3.63 26.23
CA ASN A 231 21.36 4.72 26.40
C ASN A 231 20.74 5.10 25.04
N VAL A 232 19.42 4.94 24.93
CA VAL A 232 18.66 5.32 23.73
C VAL A 232 18.10 6.72 23.93
N VAL A 233 18.73 7.71 23.31
CA VAL A 233 18.37 9.13 23.46
C VAL A 233 17.64 9.63 22.21
N VAL A 234 16.43 10.18 22.41
CA VAL A 234 15.68 10.91 21.37
C VAL A 234 15.79 12.40 21.67
N LYS A 235 16.39 13.16 20.75
CA LYS A 235 16.51 14.62 20.91
C LYS A 235 15.13 15.29 20.87
N PRO A 236 14.79 16.20 21.81
CA PRO A 236 13.47 16.85 21.85
C PRO A 236 13.11 17.66 20.60
N ASP A 237 14.09 18.18 19.88
CA ASP A 237 13.96 18.99 18.66
C ASP A 237 14.11 18.17 17.36
N SER A 238 14.26 16.85 17.48
CA SER A 238 14.42 15.95 16.35
C SER A 238 13.20 16.01 15.43
N GLN A 239 13.44 16.29 14.15
CA GLN A 239 12.40 16.25 13.13
C GLN A 239 12.12 14.84 12.59
N ARG A 240 12.81 13.81 13.11
CA ARG A 240 12.76 12.42 12.63
C ARG A 240 12.15 11.46 13.64
N LEU A 241 12.44 11.68 14.91
CA LEU A 241 12.07 10.82 16.04
C LEU A 241 11.42 11.67 17.12
N GLN A 242 10.27 11.23 17.63
CA GLN A 242 9.52 11.87 18.70
C GLN A 242 9.10 10.79 19.69
N LEU A 243 9.26 11.04 20.98
CA LEU A 243 8.68 10.15 22.00
C LEU A 243 7.15 10.25 21.92
N LEU A 244 6.47 9.10 21.98
CA LEU A 244 5.01 9.07 21.94
C LEU A 244 4.43 9.55 23.26
N GLU A 245 3.49 10.49 23.18
CA GLU A 245 2.64 10.86 24.30
C GLU A 245 1.44 9.90 24.40
N PRO A 246 1.05 9.48 25.62
CA PRO A 246 -0.13 8.63 25.80
C PRO A 246 -1.38 9.30 25.27
N PHE A 247 -2.19 8.57 24.50
CA PHE A 247 -3.49 9.07 24.09
C PHE A 247 -4.44 9.19 25.29
N PRO A 248 -5.32 10.20 25.32
CA PRO A 248 -6.25 10.39 26.43
C PRO A 248 -7.25 9.23 26.52
N ALA A 249 -7.55 8.79 27.74
CA ALA A 249 -8.58 7.81 28.02
C ALA A 249 -9.97 8.32 27.61
N TRP A 250 -10.90 7.39 27.35
CA TRP A 250 -12.28 7.77 27.10
C TRP A 250 -12.91 8.39 28.35
N ASN A 251 -13.66 9.47 28.16
CA ASN A 251 -14.27 10.24 29.25
C ASN A 251 -15.54 9.61 29.86
N GLY A 252 -15.91 8.39 29.42
CA GLY A 252 -17.09 7.67 29.88
C GLY A 252 -18.43 8.23 29.38
N LYS A 253 -18.42 9.13 28.39
CA LYS A 253 -19.63 9.79 27.86
C LYS A 253 -19.87 9.41 26.40
N ASN A 254 -21.11 9.59 25.98
CA ASN A 254 -21.47 9.63 24.57
C ASN A 254 -20.70 10.73 23.82
N ILE A 255 -20.45 10.51 22.53
CA ILE A 255 -19.91 11.52 21.63
C ILE A 255 -21.11 12.24 21.01
N SER A 256 -21.14 13.56 21.11
CA SER A 256 -22.22 14.37 20.56
C SER A 256 -21.68 15.52 19.72
N GLY A 257 -22.44 15.92 18.71
CA GLY A 257 -22.10 17.01 17.81
C GLY A 257 -20.87 16.74 16.94
N ALA A 258 -20.56 15.46 16.68
CA ALA A 258 -19.45 15.13 15.80
C ALA A 258 -19.75 15.55 14.36
N VAL A 259 -18.70 15.83 13.60
CA VAL A 259 -18.78 16.30 12.22
C VAL A 259 -18.19 15.26 11.27
N LEU A 260 -18.61 15.26 10.02
CA LEU A 260 -17.98 14.44 9.00
C LEU A 260 -16.65 15.09 8.58
N LEU A 261 -15.53 14.39 8.75
CA LEU A 261 -14.24 14.85 8.21
C LEU A 261 -14.18 14.60 6.71
N ILE A 262 -14.45 13.35 6.31
CA ILE A 262 -14.45 12.92 4.92
C ILE A 262 -15.35 11.69 4.77
N LYS A 263 -16.09 11.61 3.66
CA LYS A 263 -16.72 10.39 3.15
C LYS A 263 -15.88 9.89 1.98
N ALA A 264 -15.04 8.89 2.22
CA ALA A 264 -14.14 8.32 1.24
C ALA A 264 -14.91 7.43 0.25
N LYS A 265 -14.91 7.83 -1.03
CA LYS A 265 -15.58 7.10 -2.11
C LYS A 265 -14.68 6.00 -2.68
N GLY A 266 -15.20 4.78 -2.78
CA GLY A 266 -14.49 3.66 -3.38
C GLY A 266 -13.25 3.26 -2.59
N LYS A 267 -12.21 2.80 -3.31
CA LYS A 267 -11.02 2.18 -2.72
C LYS A 267 -10.21 3.16 -1.87
N CYS A 268 -10.14 2.92 -0.56
CA CYS A 268 -9.31 3.69 0.37
C CYS A 268 -8.24 2.80 1.02
N THR A 269 -7.04 2.74 0.41
CA THR A 269 -5.91 1.96 0.93
C THR A 269 -5.19 2.69 2.05
N THR A 270 -4.33 1.99 2.78
CA THR A 270 -3.41 2.63 3.75
C THR A 270 -2.44 3.63 3.12
N ASP A 271 -2.18 3.58 1.80
CA ASP A 271 -1.42 4.62 1.09
C ASP A 271 -2.27 5.88 0.85
N HIS A 272 -3.61 5.75 0.76
CA HIS A 272 -4.53 6.90 0.74
C HIS A 272 -4.65 7.56 2.13
N ILE A 273 -4.62 6.76 3.20
CA ILE A 273 -4.72 7.24 4.59
C ILE A 273 -3.41 7.81 5.12
N SER A 274 -2.28 7.15 4.87
CA SER A 274 -0.96 7.51 5.41
C SER A 274 0.11 7.15 4.39
N MET A 275 0.33 8.05 3.44
CA MET A 275 1.20 7.82 2.27
C MET A 275 2.65 7.46 2.66
N ALA A 276 3.32 6.66 1.83
CA ALA A 276 4.75 6.32 1.96
C ALA A 276 5.63 7.36 1.22
N GLY A 277 6.60 6.93 0.41
CA GLY A 277 7.48 7.84 -0.33
C GLY A 277 8.20 8.82 0.59
N THR A 278 8.14 10.11 0.27
CA THR A 278 8.81 11.19 1.02
C THR A 278 8.44 11.23 2.50
N TRP A 279 7.25 10.76 2.87
CA TRP A 279 6.76 10.73 4.26
C TRP A 279 7.47 9.70 5.15
N LEU A 280 8.17 8.72 4.57
CA LEU A 280 8.90 7.71 5.34
C LEU A 280 9.95 8.33 6.27
N ARG A 281 10.49 9.51 5.92
CA ARG A 281 11.38 10.26 6.80
C ARG A 281 10.74 10.59 8.16
N TYR A 282 9.43 10.73 8.24
CA TYR A 282 8.72 11.11 9.48
C TYR A 282 8.10 9.92 10.22
N ARG A 283 8.41 8.66 9.84
CA ARG A 283 7.85 7.45 10.49
C ARG A 283 8.06 7.38 11.99
N GLY A 284 9.12 7.98 12.52
CA GLY A 284 9.37 8.06 13.96
C GLY A 284 8.83 9.32 14.63
N HIS A 285 8.16 10.21 13.90
CA HIS A 285 7.65 11.49 14.41
C HIS A 285 6.15 11.63 14.09
N LEU A 286 5.31 11.32 15.07
CA LEU A 286 3.86 11.18 14.85
C LEU A 286 3.19 12.48 14.37
N ASP A 287 3.54 13.63 14.95
CA ASP A 287 2.89 14.87 14.54
C ASP A 287 3.26 15.28 13.09
N ASN A 288 4.54 15.21 12.73
CA ASN A 288 5.02 15.49 11.37
C ASN A 288 4.40 14.57 10.33
N ILE A 289 4.35 13.25 10.57
CA ILE A 289 3.75 12.33 9.61
C ILE A 289 2.22 12.48 9.53
N SER A 290 1.56 12.98 10.58
CA SER A 290 0.11 13.24 10.56
C SER A 290 -0.30 14.33 9.56
N ASN A 291 0.64 15.10 9.02
CA ASN A 291 0.38 16.03 7.91
C ASN A 291 0.06 15.34 6.57
N ASN A 292 0.06 14.01 6.53
CA ASN A 292 -0.39 13.24 5.36
C ASN A 292 -1.67 12.42 5.59
N THR A 293 -2.37 12.66 6.70
CA THR A 293 -3.59 11.93 7.04
C THR A 293 -4.65 12.13 5.97
N LEU A 294 -5.05 11.05 5.29
CA LEU A 294 -6.14 10.99 4.30
C LEU A 294 -5.99 11.88 3.06
N ILE A 295 -4.80 12.40 2.77
CA ILE A 295 -4.56 13.26 1.60
C ILE A 295 -4.79 12.52 0.26
N GLY A 296 -4.73 11.19 0.27
CA GLY A 296 -4.97 10.38 -0.93
C GLY A 296 -6.40 9.85 -1.04
N ALA A 297 -7.26 10.08 -0.05
CA ALA A 297 -8.64 9.60 -0.08
C ALA A 297 -9.52 10.51 -0.94
N THR A 298 -10.30 9.91 -1.84
CA THR A 298 -11.25 10.64 -2.70
C THR A 298 -12.50 11.02 -1.92
N ASN A 299 -12.79 12.31 -1.82
CA ASN A 299 -14.00 12.80 -1.17
C ASN A 299 -15.24 12.55 -2.07
N ALA A 300 -16.27 11.91 -1.52
CA ALA A 300 -17.50 11.58 -2.22
C ALA A 300 -18.30 12.79 -2.73
N PHE A 301 -18.16 13.96 -2.10
CA PHE A 301 -18.97 15.15 -2.42
C PHE A 301 -18.43 15.99 -3.58
N ASN A 302 -17.12 15.97 -3.83
CA ASN A 302 -16.48 16.73 -4.90
C ASN A 302 -15.62 15.89 -5.86
N GLY A 303 -15.36 14.63 -5.54
CA GLY A 303 -14.51 13.74 -6.34
C GLY A 303 -13.02 14.05 -6.26
N GLU A 304 -12.60 14.97 -5.39
CA GLU A 304 -11.21 15.41 -5.26
C GLU A 304 -10.53 14.74 -4.05
N ALA A 305 -9.21 14.56 -4.14
CA ALA A 305 -8.38 14.12 -3.02
C ALA A 305 -7.87 15.34 -2.23
N ASP A 306 -7.63 15.17 -0.93
CA ASP A 306 -7.15 16.21 -0.01
C ASP A 306 -7.97 17.52 -0.01
N LYS A 307 -9.28 17.41 -0.21
CA LYS A 307 -10.16 18.59 -0.28
C LYS A 307 -11.51 18.32 0.37
N VAL A 308 -11.65 18.79 1.60
CA VAL A 308 -12.84 18.58 2.45
C VAL A 308 -13.35 19.90 3.00
N LYS A 309 -14.66 19.97 3.23
CA LYS A 309 -15.30 21.13 3.82
C LYS A 309 -14.96 21.23 5.30
N ASN A 310 -14.45 22.37 5.72
CA ASN A 310 -14.31 22.73 7.13
C ASN A 310 -15.63 23.33 7.60
N VAL A 311 -16.40 22.61 8.44
CA VAL A 311 -17.71 23.09 8.90
C VAL A 311 -17.64 24.30 9.83
N LEU A 312 -16.46 24.64 10.36
CA LEU A 312 -16.25 25.83 11.19
C LEU A 312 -16.18 27.11 10.35
N THR A 313 -15.65 27.01 9.12
CA THR A 313 -15.46 28.17 8.23
C THR A 313 -16.37 28.14 7.00
N GLY A 314 -16.88 26.97 6.62
CA GLY A 314 -17.61 26.73 5.39
C GLY A 314 -16.72 26.53 4.15
N GLU A 315 -15.40 26.64 4.30
CA GLU A 315 -14.44 26.58 3.18
C GLU A 315 -13.89 25.16 2.96
N TYR A 316 -13.50 24.85 1.73
CA TYR A 316 -12.80 23.60 1.42
C TYR A 316 -11.29 23.77 1.60
N GLY A 317 -10.65 22.76 2.16
CA GLY A 317 -9.19 22.72 2.33
C GLY A 317 -8.63 21.32 2.60
N PRO A 318 -7.32 21.24 2.87
CA PRO A 318 -6.62 19.97 3.12
C PRO A 318 -7.18 19.21 4.32
N VAL A 319 -7.26 17.89 4.21
CA VAL A 319 -7.83 17.02 5.26
C VAL A 319 -7.09 17.16 6.59
N PRO A 320 -5.74 17.12 6.65
CA PRO A 320 -5.02 17.28 7.92
C PRO A 320 -5.23 18.66 8.56
N ALA A 321 -5.28 19.72 7.75
CA ALA A 321 -5.47 21.09 8.23
C ALA A 321 -6.87 21.28 8.83
N THR A 322 -7.90 20.81 8.12
CA THR A 322 -9.29 20.82 8.59
C THR A 322 -9.43 20.01 9.89
N GLN A 323 -8.86 18.82 9.96
CA GLN A 323 -8.93 18.01 11.18
C GLN A 323 -8.19 18.67 12.37
N ARG A 324 -7.04 19.32 12.14
CA ARG A 324 -6.36 20.09 13.19
C ARG A 324 -7.22 21.24 13.70
N ALA A 325 -7.96 21.92 12.83
CA ALA A 325 -8.91 22.96 13.24
C ALA A 325 -10.04 22.40 14.11
N TYR A 326 -10.62 21.24 13.75
CA TYR A 326 -11.61 20.56 14.59
C TYR A 326 -11.05 20.17 15.96
N LYS A 327 -9.85 19.59 16.00
CA LYS A 327 -9.17 19.23 17.26
C LYS A 327 -8.97 20.46 18.15
N ALA A 328 -8.48 21.57 17.58
CA ALA A 328 -8.25 22.81 18.32
C ALA A 328 -9.54 23.42 18.87
N ALA A 329 -10.64 23.29 18.14
CA ALA A 329 -11.98 23.73 18.56
C ALA A 329 -12.69 22.75 19.52
N GLY A 330 -12.10 21.58 19.81
CA GLY A 330 -12.75 20.54 20.61
C GLY A 330 -13.94 19.88 19.92
N VAL A 331 -14.02 19.95 18.59
CA VAL A 331 -15.11 19.36 17.80
C VAL A 331 -14.71 17.94 17.38
N PRO A 332 -15.44 16.90 17.83
CA PRO A 332 -15.17 15.53 17.40
C PRO A 332 -15.50 15.36 15.92
N SER A 333 -14.79 14.47 15.25
CA SER A 333 -15.07 14.14 13.85
C SER A 333 -15.06 12.64 13.61
N ILE A 334 -15.71 12.21 12.53
CA ILE A 334 -15.63 10.83 12.06
C ILE A 334 -15.17 10.78 10.61
N VAL A 335 -14.60 9.64 10.23
CA VAL A 335 -14.37 9.27 8.83
C VAL A 335 -15.44 8.26 8.43
N VAL A 336 -15.99 8.44 7.24
CA VAL A 336 -16.88 7.47 6.61
C VAL A 336 -16.16 6.88 5.40
N GLY A 337 -16.26 5.57 5.17
CA GLY A 337 -15.62 4.93 4.02
C GLY A 337 -16.44 3.80 3.41
N ASP A 338 -15.99 3.37 2.23
CA ASP A 338 -16.63 2.34 1.43
C ASP A 338 -16.20 0.92 1.88
N GLN A 339 -16.10 -0.03 0.95
CA GLN A 339 -15.66 -1.40 1.21
C GLN A 339 -14.13 -1.52 1.37
N ASN A 340 -13.71 -2.54 2.14
CA ASN A 340 -12.32 -2.93 2.37
C ASN A 340 -11.39 -1.76 2.77
N TYR A 341 -11.90 -0.85 3.60
CA TYR A 341 -11.19 0.36 4.02
C TYR A 341 -9.90 0.00 4.78
N GLY A 342 -8.81 0.67 4.41
CA GLY A 342 -7.48 0.39 4.95
C GLY A 342 -6.78 -0.80 4.31
N GLU A 343 -7.12 -1.16 3.07
CA GLU A 343 -6.43 -2.21 2.30
C GLU A 343 -4.91 -1.92 2.19
N GLY A 344 -4.11 -2.98 2.10
CA GLY A 344 -2.72 -2.89 1.67
C GLY A 344 -1.69 -3.01 2.80
N SER A 345 -0.93 -1.95 3.06
CA SER A 345 0.23 -1.98 3.97
C SER A 345 -0.20 -2.10 5.43
N SER A 346 0.59 -2.80 6.25
CA SER A 346 0.32 -2.99 7.68
C SER A 346 0.55 -1.77 8.57
N ARG A 347 0.96 -0.63 7.98
CA ARG A 347 1.40 0.58 8.71
C ARG A 347 0.38 1.04 9.76
N GLU A 348 0.78 1.04 11.02
CA GLU A 348 -0.07 1.49 12.13
C GLU A 348 -0.29 3.00 12.14
N HIS A 349 0.56 3.78 11.45
CA HIS A 349 0.37 5.22 11.29
C HIS A 349 -0.99 5.57 10.66
N ALA A 350 -1.53 4.70 9.81
CA ALA A 350 -2.88 4.89 9.27
C ALA A 350 -3.97 4.91 10.36
N ALA A 351 -3.71 4.35 11.54
CA ALA A 351 -4.57 4.45 12.72
C ALA A 351 -4.07 5.51 13.73
N MET A 352 -2.75 5.63 13.92
CA MET A 352 -2.19 6.59 14.87
C MET A 352 -2.41 8.04 14.45
N GLN A 353 -2.36 8.35 13.14
CA GLN A 353 -2.50 9.74 12.69
C GLN A 353 -3.94 10.26 12.86
N PRO A 354 -5.01 9.55 12.43
CA PRO A 354 -6.37 9.99 12.73
C PRO A 354 -6.59 10.12 14.25
N ARG A 355 -6.08 9.17 15.05
CA ARG A 355 -6.16 9.23 16.51
C ARG A 355 -5.46 10.46 17.10
N HIS A 356 -4.25 10.75 16.64
CA HIS A 356 -3.45 11.92 17.04
C HIS A 356 -4.13 13.22 16.65
N LEU A 357 -4.72 13.28 15.46
CA LEU A 357 -5.47 14.44 14.99
C LEU A 357 -6.88 14.55 15.59
N GLY A 358 -7.30 13.61 16.45
CA GLY A 358 -8.56 13.70 17.19
C GLY A 358 -9.80 13.20 16.44
N VAL A 359 -9.63 12.39 15.40
CA VAL A 359 -10.75 11.65 14.80
C VAL A 359 -11.27 10.65 15.84
N ALA A 360 -12.57 10.62 16.06
CA ALA A 360 -13.20 9.83 17.09
C ALA A 360 -13.56 8.41 16.62
N ALA A 361 -14.03 8.29 15.38
CA ALA A 361 -14.49 7.02 14.82
C ALA A 361 -14.23 6.92 13.31
N VAL A 362 -14.15 5.69 12.83
CA VAL A 362 -14.16 5.32 11.42
C VAL A 362 -15.35 4.39 11.20
N LEU A 363 -16.30 4.79 10.35
CA LEU A 363 -17.51 4.04 10.01
C LEU A 363 -17.47 3.65 8.53
N VAL A 364 -17.44 2.35 8.22
CA VAL A 364 -17.22 1.87 6.85
C VAL A 364 -18.18 0.74 6.48
N LYS A 365 -18.25 0.35 5.21
CA LYS A 365 -18.97 -0.88 4.85
C LYS A 365 -18.22 -2.11 5.34
N SER A 366 -16.91 -2.15 5.10
CA SER A 366 -16.03 -3.19 5.61
C SER A 366 -14.58 -2.70 5.77
N PHE A 367 -13.80 -3.36 6.62
CA PHE A 367 -12.39 -3.06 6.86
C PHE A 367 -11.46 -4.14 6.31
N ALA A 368 -10.24 -3.75 5.95
CA ALA A 368 -9.12 -4.69 5.89
C ALA A 368 -8.66 -5.08 7.30
N ARG A 369 -8.44 -6.38 7.53
CA ARG A 369 -8.15 -7.00 8.84
C ARG A 369 -7.10 -6.28 9.70
N ILE A 370 -5.93 -5.97 9.11
CA ILE A 370 -4.81 -5.37 9.86
C ILE A 370 -5.15 -3.94 10.28
N HIS A 371 -5.79 -3.18 9.39
CA HIS A 371 -6.12 -1.80 9.67
C HIS A 371 -7.19 -1.68 10.79
N GLU A 372 -8.22 -2.53 10.77
CA GLU A 372 -9.21 -2.60 11.86
C GLU A 372 -8.54 -2.86 13.21
N THR A 373 -7.60 -3.81 13.26
CA THR A 373 -6.84 -4.13 14.48
C THR A 373 -6.00 -2.94 14.95
N ASN A 374 -5.37 -2.22 14.01
CA ASN A 374 -4.57 -1.04 14.35
C ASN A 374 -5.46 0.08 14.93
N LEU A 375 -6.64 0.36 14.36
CA LEU A 375 -7.59 1.34 14.89
C LEU A 375 -7.98 1.00 16.34
N LYS A 376 -8.34 -0.26 16.59
CA LYS A 376 -8.66 -0.78 17.93
C LYS A 376 -7.51 -0.57 18.91
N LYS A 377 -6.27 -0.89 18.51
CA LYS A 377 -5.08 -0.70 19.35
C LYS A 377 -4.83 0.75 19.72
N GLN A 378 -5.14 1.70 18.82
CA GLN A 378 -5.01 3.14 19.10
C GLN A 378 -6.23 3.72 19.85
N GLY A 379 -7.17 2.87 20.29
CA GLY A 379 -8.35 3.30 21.04
C GLY A 379 -9.35 4.12 20.23
N MET A 380 -9.35 3.98 18.90
CA MET A 380 -10.39 4.53 18.03
C MET A 380 -11.59 3.59 17.96
N LEU A 381 -12.77 4.11 17.61
CA LEU A 381 -13.92 3.28 17.25
C LEU A 381 -13.82 2.86 15.77
N ALA A 382 -13.75 1.55 15.53
CA ALA A 382 -13.73 0.95 14.19
C ALA A 382 -15.07 0.24 13.97
N LEU A 383 -15.95 0.88 13.20
CA LEU A 383 -17.35 0.50 13.09
C LEU A 383 -17.71 0.16 11.65
N THR A 384 -18.62 -0.80 11.47
CA THR A 384 -19.18 -1.14 10.17
C THR A 384 -20.67 -0.84 10.12
N PHE A 385 -21.19 -0.45 8.96
CA PHE A 385 -22.64 -0.32 8.79
C PHE A 385 -23.33 -1.67 9.02
N SER A 386 -24.46 -1.68 9.75
CA SER A 386 -25.32 -2.87 9.77
C SER A 386 -26.04 -3.08 8.44
N ASN A 387 -26.29 -2.00 7.71
CA ASN A 387 -26.83 -1.98 6.36
C ASN A 387 -25.94 -1.09 5.48
N GLU A 388 -25.22 -1.68 4.52
CA GLU A 388 -24.29 -0.94 3.66
C GLU A 388 -24.95 0.20 2.86
N ALA A 389 -26.26 0.13 2.59
CA ALA A 389 -27.01 1.20 1.91
C ALA A 389 -27.11 2.49 2.76
N ASP A 390 -26.92 2.40 4.08
CA ASP A 390 -26.92 3.58 4.94
C ASP A 390 -25.72 4.50 4.67
N TYR A 391 -24.67 4.00 4.00
CA TYR A 391 -23.59 4.83 3.49
C TYR A 391 -24.12 6.01 2.65
N ASP A 392 -25.15 5.79 1.82
CA ASP A 392 -25.67 6.80 0.90
C ASP A 392 -26.49 7.90 1.58
N LYS A 393 -26.98 7.64 2.81
CA LYS A 393 -27.74 8.61 3.61
C LYS A 393 -26.88 9.74 4.19
N ILE A 394 -25.59 9.49 4.35
CA ILE A 394 -24.66 10.42 5.00
C ILE A 394 -24.40 11.65 4.11
N GLN A 395 -24.65 12.83 4.68
CA GLN A 395 -24.50 14.13 4.04
C GLN A 395 -23.29 14.91 4.61
N GLU A 396 -22.78 15.86 3.83
CA GLU A 396 -21.54 16.57 4.16
C GLU A 396 -21.65 17.46 5.41
N ASP A 397 -22.84 18.04 5.63
CA ASP A 397 -23.10 19.00 6.72
C ASP A 397 -23.64 18.34 8.00
N ASP A 398 -23.69 17.00 8.07
CA ASP A 398 -24.30 16.27 9.18
C ASP A 398 -23.67 16.59 10.55
N ARG A 399 -24.51 16.54 11.59
CA ARG A 399 -24.09 16.44 12.99
C ARG A 399 -24.42 15.08 13.54
N ILE A 400 -23.43 14.45 14.17
CA ILE A 400 -23.46 13.02 14.46
C ILE A 400 -23.39 12.81 15.96
N ASP A 401 -24.39 12.11 16.49
CA ASP A 401 -24.48 11.75 17.90
C ASP A 401 -24.43 10.24 18.08
N PHE A 402 -23.56 9.78 18.98
CA PHE A 402 -23.52 8.41 19.47
C PHE A 402 -24.43 8.34 20.69
N THR A 403 -25.53 7.59 20.62
CA THR A 403 -26.57 7.65 21.68
C THR A 403 -26.40 6.58 22.76
N ASP A 404 -25.65 5.53 22.50
CA ASP A 404 -25.51 4.35 23.38
C ASP A 404 -24.06 3.89 23.60
N LEU A 405 -23.07 4.74 23.31
CA LEU A 405 -21.64 4.43 23.51
C LEU A 405 -21.31 4.09 24.97
N THR A 406 -22.04 4.65 25.94
CA THR A 406 -21.88 4.29 27.35
C THR A 406 -22.20 2.81 27.67
N SER A 407 -22.94 2.14 26.78
CA SER A 407 -23.35 0.74 26.89
C SER A 407 -22.54 -0.20 25.98
N PHE A 408 -21.37 0.24 25.50
CA PHE A 408 -20.52 -0.51 24.57
C PHE A 408 -20.07 -1.86 25.16
N THR A 409 -20.52 -2.95 24.53
CA THR A 409 -20.31 -4.36 24.96
C THR A 409 -20.20 -5.27 23.72
N PRO A 410 -19.52 -6.43 23.80
CA PRO A 410 -19.37 -7.32 22.64
C PRO A 410 -20.71 -7.73 22.02
N GLY A 411 -20.77 -7.77 20.68
CA GLY A 411 -21.94 -8.24 19.93
C GLY A 411 -23.15 -7.29 19.92
N LYS A 412 -23.10 -6.13 20.58
CA LYS A 412 -24.19 -5.14 20.58
C LYS A 412 -23.83 -3.96 19.67
N PRO A 413 -24.53 -3.75 18.53
CA PRO A 413 -24.31 -2.60 17.67
C PRO A 413 -24.47 -1.27 18.42
N LEU A 414 -23.77 -0.23 17.96
CA LEU A 414 -23.89 1.14 18.44
C LEU A 414 -24.87 1.93 17.56
N THR A 415 -25.54 2.90 18.15
CA THR A 415 -26.53 3.74 17.47
C THR A 415 -25.95 5.13 17.21
N LEU A 416 -25.88 5.50 15.94
CA LEU A 416 -25.43 6.82 15.48
C LEU A 416 -26.62 7.57 14.85
N VAL A 417 -26.87 8.79 15.30
CA VAL A 417 -27.91 9.66 14.73
C VAL A 417 -27.23 10.74 13.90
N PHE A 418 -27.49 10.74 12.59
CA PHE A 418 -27.03 11.73 11.63
C PHE A 418 -28.12 12.79 11.49
N LYS A 419 -27.87 13.98 12.01
CA LYS A 419 -28.78 15.13 11.95
C LYS A 419 -28.45 15.97 10.73
N HIS A 420 -29.38 16.03 9.80
CA HIS A 420 -29.23 16.73 8.53
C HIS A 420 -29.51 18.23 8.70
N LYS A 421 -29.00 19.01 7.74
CA LYS A 421 -29.11 20.48 7.75
C LYS A 421 -30.56 20.98 7.62
N ASP A 422 -31.43 20.20 6.97
CA ASP A 422 -32.85 20.52 6.81
C ASP A 422 -33.71 20.22 8.05
N GLY A 423 -33.09 19.68 9.12
CA GLY A 423 -33.75 19.31 10.37
C GLY A 423 -34.24 17.86 10.42
N SER A 424 -34.14 17.10 9.32
CA SER A 424 -34.39 15.66 9.32
C SER A 424 -33.20 14.90 9.94
N SER A 425 -33.37 13.60 10.18
CA SER A 425 -32.29 12.76 10.70
C SER A 425 -32.44 11.31 10.28
N ASP A 426 -31.32 10.66 10.03
CA ASP A 426 -31.20 9.22 9.88
C ASP A 426 -30.58 8.57 11.12
N THR A 427 -31.14 7.44 11.55
CA THR A 427 -30.54 6.62 12.61
C THR A 427 -29.88 5.40 11.98
N ILE A 428 -28.58 5.27 12.20
CA ILE A 428 -27.74 4.21 11.64
C ILE A 428 -27.27 3.31 12.77
N LEU A 429 -27.47 2.00 12.60
CA LEU A 429 -26.87 0.99 13.47
C LEU A 429 -25.49 0.62 12.93
N ALA A 430 -24.50 0.66 13.82
CA ALA A 430 -23.11 0.43 13.51
C ALA A 430 -22.60 -0.82 14.26
N ASN A 431 -22.32 -1.87 13.50
CA ASN A 431 -21.72 -3.10 13.97
C ASN A 431 -20.25 -2.89 14.36
N HIS A 432 -19.73 -3.81 15.15
CA HIS A 432 -18.34 -3.84 15.54
C HIS A 432 -17.90 -5.26 15.91
N SER A 433 -16.61 -5.58 15.78
CA SER A 433 -16.06 -6.90 16.15
C SER A 433 -15.21 -6.86 17.44
N TYR A 434 -15.46 -5.88 18.32
CA TYR A 434 -14.76 -5.77 19.60
C TYR A 434 -15.15 -6.89 20.57
N ASN A 435 -14.14 -7.53 21.15
CA ASN A 435 -14.28 -8.33 22.36
C ASN A 435 -14.04 -7.48 23.63
N GLU A 436 -14.21 -8.05 24.82
CA GLU A 436 -14.06 -7.32 26.09
C GLU A 436 -12.69 -6.66 26.25
N GLN A 437 -11.62 -7.37 25.87
CA GLN A 437 -10.25 -6.86 25.95
C GLN A 437 -10.06 -5.62 25.05
N GLN A 438 -10.57 -5.67 23.83
CA GLN A 438 -10.50 -4.57 22.86
C GLN A 438 -11.34 -3.37 23.31
N ILE A 439 -12.49 -3.61 23.96
CA ILE A 439 -13.26 -2.53 24.60
C ILE A 439 -12.45 -1.90 25.73
N GLY A 440 -11.70 -2.71 26.48
CA GLY A 440 -10.72 -2.22 27.45
C GLY A 440 -9.71 -1.25 26.82
N TRP A 441 -9.15 -1.58 25.64
CA TRP A 441 -8.22 -0.71 24.91
C TRP A 441 -8.84 0.65 24.56
N PHE A 442 -10.07 0.64 24.07
CA PHE A 442 -10.84 1.86 23.79
C PHE A 442 -11.01 2.70 25.06
N LYS A 443 -11.49 2.09 26.16
CA LYS A 443 -11.71 2.79 27.44
C LYS A 443 -10.43 3.43 27.98
N ALA A 444 -9.32 2.70 27.93
CA ALA A 444 -8.00 3.18 28.37
C ALA A 444 -7.41 4.24 27.43
N GLY A 445 -7.97 4.45 26.24
CA GLY A 445 -7.48 5.38 25.21
C GLY A 445 -6.50 4.76 24.22
N SER A 446 -5.88 3.63 24.56
CA SER A 446 -5.11 2.74 23.67
C SER A 446 -4.79 1.41 24.37
N ALA A 447 -4.37 0.40 23.61
CA ALA A 447 -3.82 -0.84 24.16
C ALA A 447 -2.52 -0.60 24.96
N LEU A 448 -1.68 0.34 24.51
CA LEU A 448 -0.41 0.68 25.18
C LEU A 448 -0.64 1.31 26.56
N ASN A 449 -1.73 2.04 26.74
CA ASN A 449 -2.09 2.61 28.04
C ASN A 449 -2.40 1.52 29.08
N ILE A 450 -2.99 0.39 28.66
CA ILE A 450 -3.20 -0.76 29.56
C ILE A 450 -1.88 -1.36 30.00
N ILE A 451 -1.01 -1.69 29.04
CA ILE A 451 0.31 -2.28 29.33
C ILE A 451 1.11 -1.38 30.27
N ARG A 452 1.06 -0.06 30.05
CA ARG A 452 1.73 0.90 30.93
C ARG A 452 1.17 0.91 32.35
N ALA A 453 -0.15 0.73 32.52
CA ALA A 453 -0.76 0.65 33.84
C ALA A 453 -0.37 -0.64 34.57
N GLU A 454 -0.25 -1.76 33.85
CA GLU A 454 0.18 -3.05 34.40
C GLU A 454 1.63 -3.04 34.89
N GLN A 455 2.52 -2.28 34.25
CA GLN A 455 3.94 -2.17 34.65
C GLN A 455 4.19 -1.23 35.84
N LYS A 456 3.17 -0.48 36.29
CA LYS A 456 3.27 0.38 37.48
C LYS A 456 2.81 -0.32 38.76
N ASN A 457 2.09 -1.42 38.61
CA ASN A 457 1.74 -2.34 39.69
C ASN A 457 2.84 -3.40 39.80
#